data_AF-A0A934NMA9-F1
#
_entry.id   AF-A0A934NMA9-F1
#
_cell.length_a   1.000
_cell.length_b   1.000
_cell.length_c   1.000
_cell.angle_alpha   90.00
_cell.angle_beta   90.00
_cell.angle_gamma   90.00
#
_symmetry.space_group_name_H-M   'P 1'
#
loop_
_entity.id
_entity.type
_entity.pdbx_description
1 polymer ?
#
loop_
_entity_poly.entity_id
_entity_poly.type
_entity_poly.pdbx_seq_one_letter_code
_entity_poly.pdbx_strand_id
1 'polypeptide(L)'
;MGYAATTFAESHGYKIIHTFPAVGHSIGREHNDGWFIPWKSGGLNEGRVVKQGMTFSIEIYLTTGSGEMRFLTNEVASLVTADGAPAAYWEHIVAVTATGCEVLDLRAGEDPAWAEVRGIRGE
;
A
#
# COMPACT_ATOMS: atom_id res chain seq x y z
N MET A 1 3.31 -1.28 -8.41
CA MET A 1 3.30 -1.32 -6.93
C MET A 1 2.56 -2.54 -6.40
N GLY A 2 1.26 -2.73 -6.73
CA GLY A 2 0.50 -3.92 -6.31
C GLY A 2 1.15 -5.27 -6.62
N TYR A 3 1.72 -5.45 -7.82
CA TYR A 3 2.48 -6.66 -8.18
C TYR A 3 3.66 -6.94 -7.23
N ALA A 4 4.47 -5.92 -6.93
CA ALA A 4 5.64 -6.06 -6.06
C ALA A 4 5.23 -6.40 -4.62
N ALA A 5 4.24 -5.69 -4.08
CA ALA A 5 3.71 -5.94 -2.73
C ALA A 5 3.10 -7.34 -2.60
N THR A 6 2.28 -7.74 -3.58
CA THR A 6 1.63 -9.07 -3.57
C THR A 6 2.68 -10.18 -3.67
N THR A 7 3.61 -10.08 -4.62
CA THR A 7 4.66 -11.09 -4.81
C THR A 7 5.51 -11.25 -3.54
N PHE A 8 5.90 -10.13 -2.92
CA PHE A 8 6.65 -10.14 -1.67
C PHE A 8 5.85 -10.79 -0.54
N ALA A 9 4.62 -10.35 -0.29
CA ALA A 9 3.78 -10.88 0.78
C ALA A 9 3.50 -12.38 0.61
N GLU A 10 3.12 -12.80 -0.61
CA GLU A 10 2.78 -14.20 -0.89
C GLU A 10 4.00 -15.13 -0.77
N SER A 11 5.19 -14.66 -1.15
CA SER A 11 6.43 -15.43 -0.95
C SER A 11 6.78 -15.66 0.54
N HIS A 12 6.21 -14.86 1.44
CA HIS A 12 6.36 -14.99 2.89
C HIS A 12 5.12 -15.63 3.57
N GLY A 13 4.17 -16.15 2.79
CA GLY A 13 2.97 -16.83 3.31
C GLY A 13 1.87 -15.88 3.80
N TYR A 14 1.93 -14.59 3.45
CA TYR A 14 0.88 -13.62 3.76
C TYR A 14 0.00 -13.34 2.54
N LYS A 15 -1.22 -12.86 2.80
CA LYS A 15 -2.15 -12.37 1.77
C LYS A 15 -2.31 -10.87 1.86
N ILE A 16 -2.35 -10.20 0.71
CA ILE A 16 -2.68 -8.78 0.60
C ILE A 16 -4.20 -8.61 0.60
N ILE A 17 -4.68 -7.75 1.49
CA ILE A 17 -6.08 -7.32 1.52
C ILE A 17 -6.27 -6.24 0.46
N HIS A 18 -7.34 -6.37 -0.33
CA HIS A 18 -7.63 -5.49 -1.47
C HIS A 18 -9.10 -5.04 -1.50
N THR A 19 -9.81 -5.22 -0.39
CA THR A 19 -11.21 -4.80 -0.21
C THR A 19 -11.27 -3.30 0.02
N PHE A 20 -12.05 -2.56 -0.76
CA PHE A 20 -12.29 -1.14 -0.49
C PHE A 20 -12.92 -0.95 0.91
N PRO A 21 -12.42 -0.02 1.76
CA PRO A 21 -11.46 1.07 1.46
C PRO A 21 -9.97 0.77 1.73
N ALA A 22 -9.54 -0.49 1.90
CA ALA A 22 -8.14 -0.88 2.13
C ALA A 22 -7.28 -0.79 0.84
N VAL A 23 -7.03 0.43 0.38
CA VAL A 23 -6.28 0.78 -0.82
C VAL A 23 -5.57 2.11 -0.61
N GLY A 24 -4.45 2.34 -1.33
CA GLY A 24 -3.83 3.65 -1.33
C GLY A 24 -4.69 4.72 -1.99
N HIS A 25 -4.30 5.98 -1.80
CA HIS A 25 -4.99 7.11 -2.40
C HIS A 25 -4.05 8.28 -2.68
N SER A 26 -4.44 9.16 -3.59
CA SER A 26 -3.81 10.49 -3.69
C SER A 26 -3.95 11.25 -2.39
N ILE A 27 -2.95 12.05 -2.03
CA ILE A 27 -3.00 12.88 -0.82
C ILE A 27 -2.32 14.22 -1.10
N GLY A 28 -2.91 15.30 -0.60
CA GLY A 28 -2.40 16.65 -0.79
C GLY A 28 -3.21 17.67 -0.01
N ARG A 29 -3.77 18.66 -0.70
CA ARG A 29 -4.70 19.63 -0.07
C ARG A 29 -6.02 18.98 0.35
N GLU A 30 -6.44 17.96 -0.39
CA GLU A 30 -7.58 17.11 -0.08
C GLU A 30 -7.07 15.75 0.42
N HIS A 31 -7.86 15.09 1.27
CA HIS A 31 -7.54 13.75 1.76
C HIS A 31 -7.45 12.72 0.62
N ASN A 32 -8.30 12.85 -0.39
CA ASN A 32 -8.17 12.16 -1.66
C ASN A 32 -8.77 13.01 -2.78
N ASP A 33 -8.18 12.95 -3.98
CA ASP A 33 -8.68 13.63 -5.18
C ASP A 33 -9.39 12.66 -6.15
N GLY A 34 -9.81 11.50 -5.65
CA GLY A 34 -10.47 10.44 -6.42
C GLY A 34 -9.53 9.41 -7.05
N TRP A 35 -8.21 9.54 -6.87
CA TRP A 35 -7.29 8.47 -7.25
C TRP A 35 -7.13 7.46 -6.10
N PHE A 36 -7.64 6.25 -6.32
CA PHE A 36 -7.38 5.08 -5.46
C PHE A 36 -6.34 4.16 -6.09
N ILE A 37 -5.46 3.59 -5.27
CA ILE A 37 -4.29 2.80 -5.65
C ILE A 37 -4.51 1.36 -5.17
N PRO A 38 -5.00 0.47 -6.04
CA PRO A 38 -5.30 -0.91 -5.64
C PRO A 38 -4.02 -1.73 -5.44
N TRP A 39 -4.05 -2.62 -4.43
CA TRP A 39 -2.94 -3.53 -4.10
C TRP A 39 -3.06 -4.92 -4.72
N LYS A 40 -3.85 -5.06 -5.78
CA LYS A 40 -4.08 -6.34 -6.44
C LYS A 40 -2.86 -6.78 -7.26
N SER A 41 -2.67 -8.10 -7.39
CA SER A 41 -1.92 -8.71 -8.48
C SER A 41 -2.51 -8.30 -9.83
N GLY A 42 -1.85 -7.36 -10.51
CA GLY A 42 -2.02 -7.05 -11.93
C GLY A 42 -0.70 -7.28 -12.66
N GLY A 43 -0.72 -7.17 -13.99
CA GLY A 43 0.50 -7.21 -14.80
C GLY A 43 1.49 -6.11 -14.42
N LEU A 44 2.79 -6.35 -14.64
CA LEU A 44 3.80 -5.31 -14.53
C LEU A 44 3.41 -4.12 -15.43
N ASN A 45 3.52 -2.91 -14.90
CA ASN A 45 3.23 -1.64 -15.59
C ASN A 45 1.75 -1.40 -15.97
N GLU A 46 0.81 -2.07 -15.30
CA GLU A 46 -0.61 -1.71 -15.37
C GLU A 46 -0.96 -0.55 -14.43
N GLY A 47 -1.97 0.24 -14.81
CA GLY A 47 -2.52 1.32 -14.00
C GLY A 47 -2.08 2.73 -14.44
N ARG A 48 -2.26 3.71 -13.56
CA ARG A 48 -1.97 5.13 -13.83
C ARG A 48 -0.45 5.35 -13.88
N VAL A 49 0.00 6.11 -14.88
CA VAL A 49 1.41 6.56 -14.95
C VAL A 49 1.69 7.55 -13.81
N VAL A 50 2.62 7.17 -12.94
CA VAL A 50 3.14 8.01 -11.85
C VAL A 50 4.08 9.06 -12.45
N LYS A 51 3.92 10.33 -12.08
CA LYS A 51 4.68 11.47 -12.61
C LYS A 51 5.22 12.34 -11.48
N GLN A 52 6.33 13.02 -11.74
CA GLN A 52 6.89 14.04 -10.84
C GLN A 52 5.80 15.02 -10.39
N GLY A 53 5.82 15.35 -9.09
CA GLY A 53 4.87 16.26 -8.45
C GLY A 53 3.58 15.60 -7.97
N MET A 54 3.39 14.29 -8.21
CA MET A 54 2.31 13.52 -7.58
C MET A 54 2.67 13.18 -6.13
N THR A 55 1.66 13.20 -5.27
CA THR A 55 1.76 12.76 -3.87
C THR A 55 0.64 11.78 -3.57
N PHE A 56 0.95 10.65 -2.94
CA PHE A 56 -0.01 9.57 -2.65
C PHE A 56 0.46 8.67 -1.51
N SER A 57 -0.46 7.94 -0.90
CA SER A 57 -0.17 6.92 0.10
C SER A 57 0.27 5.61 -0.53
N ILE A 58 1.27 4.97 0.09
CA ILE A 58 1.57 3.56 -0.05
C ILE A 58 1.14 2.90 1.26
N GLU A 59 -0.08 2.36 1.27
CA GLU A 59 -0.70 1.81 2.47
C GLU A 59 -1.07 0.33 2.29
N ILE A 60 -0.28 -0.57 2.88
CA ILE A 60 -0.43 -2.01 2.67
C ILE A 60 -1.18 -2.64 3.84
N TYR A 61 -2.19 -3.42 3.50
CA TYR A 61 -2.94 -4.26 4.42
C TYR A 61 -2.61 -5.73 4.11
N LEU A 62 -2.13 -6.46 5.11
CA LEU A 62 -1.78 -7.87 4.96
C LEU A 62 -2.35 -8.72 6.09
N THR A 63 -2.57 -10.00 5.83
CA THR A 63 -3.08 -10.96 6.79
C THR A 63 -2.39 -12.32 6.66
N THR A 64 -2.36 -13.07 7.76
CA THR A 64 -1.99 -14.49 7.76
C THR A 64 -3.12 -15.41 7.27
N GLY A 65 -4.32 -14.87 7.07
CA GLY A 65 -5.50 -15.62 6.66
C GLY A 65 -5.78 -15.61 5.16
N SER A 66 -7.05 -15.75 4.83
CA SER A 66 -7.60 -15.83 3.47
C SER A 66 -7.52 -14.53 2.66
N GLY A 67 -7.39 -13.38 3.32
CA GLY A 67 -7.48 -12.06 2.67
C GLY A 67 -8.91 -11.56 2.47
N GLU A 68 -9.91 -12.39 2.77
CA GLU A 68 -11.32 -12.00 2.72
C GLU A 68 -11.67 -11.12 3.91
N MET A 69 -12.42 -10.06 3.66
CA MET A 69 -12.80 -9.07 4.68
C MET A 69 -14.31 -8.93 4.77
N ARG A 70 -14.81 -8.53 5.94
CA ARG A 70 -16.21 -8.19 6.18
C ARG A 70 -16.33 -6.96 7.06
N PHE A 71 -17.39 -6.18 6.84
CA PHE A 71 -17.74 -5.09 7.74
C PHE A 71 -18.40 -5.64 9.01
N LEU A 72 -18.14 -4.99 10.15
CA LEU A 72 -18.92 -5.21 11.36
C LEU A 72 -20.26 -4.50 11.23
N THR A 73 -21.35 -5.25 11.40
CA THR A 73 -22.73 -4.78 11.16
C THR A 73 -23.20 -3.69 12.13
N ASN A 74 -22.49 -3.47 13.23
CA ASN A 74 -22.80 -2.49 14.27
C ASN A 74 -21.84 -1.28 14.29
N GLU A 75 -20.88 -1.20 13.37
CA GLU A 75 -19.89 -0.12 13.32
C GLU A 75 -19.82 0.50 11.92
N VAL A 76 -19.70 1.82 11.84
CA VAL A 76 -19.85 2.58 10.59
C VAL A 76 -18.68 2.33 9.61
N ALA A 77 -17.52 1.87 10.10
CA ALA A 77 -16.30 1.77 9.28
C ALA A 77 -15.34 0.62 9.64
N SER A 78 -15.71 -0.31 10.52
CA SER A 78 -14.78 -1.35 10.98
C SER A 78 -14.76 -2.55 10.04
N LEU A 79 -13.58 -2.79 9.45
CA LEU A 79 -13.31 -3.91 8.55
C LEU A 79 -12.50 -4.97 9.30
N VAL A 80 -12.96 -6.21 9.29
CA VAL A 80 -12.29 -7.35 9.93
C VAL A 80 -12.06 -8.49 8.93
N THR A 81 -11.03 -9.30 9.17
CA THR A 81 -10.82 -10.53 8.41
C THR A 81 -12.00 -11.48 8.60
N ALA A 82 -12.48 -12.07 7.52
CA ALA A 82 -13.67 -12.93 7.53
C ALA A 82 -13.44 -14.23 8.33
N ASP A 83 -12.19 -14.70 8.36
CA ASP A 83 -11.75 -15.89 9.09
C ASP A 83 -11.21 -15.59 10.51
N GLY A 84 -11.19 -14.31 10.92
CA GLY A 84 -10.67 -13.90 12.22
C GLY A 84 -9.15 -13.95 12.34
N ALA A 85 -8.41 -14.18 11.25
CA ALA A 85 -6.95 -14.16 11.26
C ALA A 85 -6.41 -12.75 11.59
N PRO A 86 -5.23 -12.65 12.22
CA PRO A 86 -4.55 -11.38 12.40
C PRO A 86 -4.32 -10.65 11.07
N ALA A 87 -4.42 -9.32 11.12
CA ALA A 87 -4.07 -8.42 10.03
C ALA A 87 -3.11 -7.34 10.53
N ALA A 88 -2.28 -6.83 9.62
CA ALA A 88 -1.39 -5.72 9.85
C ALA A 88 -1.59 -4.66 8.77
N TYR A 89 -1.32 -3.43 9.16
CA TYR A 89 -1.38 -2.24 8.32
C TYR A 89 -0.08 -1.46 8.46
N TRP A 90 0.38 -0.90 7.35
CA TRP A 90 1.48 0.05 7.33
C TRP A 90 1.27 1.06 6.22
N GLU A 91 1.66 2.30 6.45
CA GLU A 91 1.50 3.40 5.49
C GLU A 91 2.68 4.37 5.53
N HIS A 92 3.00 4.87 4.34
CA HIS A 92 3.72 6.13 4.18
C HIS A 92 3.14 6.98 3.05
N ILE A 93 3.35 8.29 3.17
CA ILE A 93 3.04 9.27 2.12
C ILE A 93 4.31 9.53 1.32
N VAL A 94 4.22 9.37 0.00
CA VAL A 94 5.34 9.62 -0.91
C VAL A 94 5.07 10.77 -1.87
N ALA A 95 6.07 11.63 -2.08
CA ALA A 95 6.10 12.63 -3.14
C ALA A 95 7.04 12.20 -4.26
N VAL A 96 6.56 12.18 -5.50
CA VAL A 96 7.35 11.78 -6.67
C VAL A 96 8.25 12.94 -7.11
N THR A 97 9.54 12.68 -7.17
CA THR A 97 10.56 13.63 -7.63
C THR A 97 10.99 13.32 -9.06
N ALA A 98 11.89 14.13 -9.63
CA ALA A 98 12.41 13.89 -10.98
C ALA A 98 13.21 12.57 -11.09
N THR A 99 13.76 12.08 -9.98
CA THR A 99 14.69 10.94 -9.93
C THR A 99 14.22 9.78 -9.06
N GLY A 100 13.03 9.87 -8.44
CA GLY A 100 12.52 8.87 -7.51
C GLY A 100 11.32 9.36 -6.72
N CYS A 101 11.34 9.11 -5.41
CA CYS A 101 10.34 9.63 -4.48
C CYS A 101 10.99 10.03 -3.14
N GLU A 102 10.31 10.91 -2.41
CA GLU A 102 10.62 11.30 -1.04
C GLU A 102 9.50 10.81 -0.12
N VAL A 103 9.85 10.30 1.06
CA VAL A 103 8.90 9.86 2.09
C VAL A 103 8.64 11.03 3.03
N LEU A 104 7.40 11.49 3.11
CA LEU A 104 7.06 12.76 3.76
C LEU A 104 6.76 12.64 5.25
N ASP A 105 6.51 11.43 5.73
CA ASP A 105 5.99 11.14 7.07
C ASP A 105 6.88 10.16 7.87
N LEU A 106 8.18 10.19 7.57
CA LEU A 106 9.19 9.54 8.40
C LEU A 106 9.16 10.08 9.83
N ARG A 107 9.25 9.20 10.81
CA ARG A 107 9.34 9.57 12.22
C ARG A 107 10.75 10.08 12.53
N ALA A 108 10.87 10.90 13.58
CA ALA A 108 12.17 11.33 14.07
C ALA A 108 13.03 10.11 14.46
N GLY A 109 14.20 9.98 13.84
CA GLY A 109 15.12 8.86 14.06
C GLY A 109 14.75 7.57 13.32
N GLU A 110 13.72 7.59 12.47
CA GLU A 110 13.43 6.47 11.57
C GLU A 110 14.49 6.38 10.48
N ASP A 111 15.08 5.19 10.33
CA ASP A 111 16.09 4.93 9.32
C ASP A 111 15.43 4.62 7.98
N PRO A 112 15.56 5.50 6.96
CA PRO A 112 14.99 5.26 5.65
C PRO A 112 15.83 4.27 4.82
N ALA A 113 16.80 3.55 5.40
CA ALA A 113 17.56 2.52 4.70
C ALA A 113 16.66 1.43 4.07
N TRP A 114 15.44 1.23 4.58
CA TRP A 114 14.44 0.39 3.91
C TRP A 114 13.97 0.96 2.56
N ALA A 115 14.06 2.28 2.35
CA ALA A 115 13.86 2.94 1.05
C ALA A 115 15.10 2.86 0.16
N GLU A 116 16.29 2.68 0.74
CA GLU A 116 17.55 2.46 0.02
C GLU A 116 17.83 1.00 -0.36
N VAL A 117 16.88 0.07 -0.15
CA VAL A 117 17.10 -1.37 -0.40
C VAL A 117 17.63 -1.60 -1.82
N ARG A 118 18.95 -1.86 -1.86
CA ARG A 118 19.72 -2.27 -3.04
C ARG A 118 19.18 -3.62 -3.50
N GLY A 119 18.68 -3.70 -4.74
CA GLY A 119 18.30 -4.99 -5.34
C GLY A 119 17.20 -4.96 -6.40
N ILE A 120 16.53 -3.83 -6.66
CA ILE A 120 15.57 -3.69 -7.78
C ILE A 120 16.19 -2.85 -8.91
N ARG A 121 17.44 -3.15 -9.26
CA ARG A 121 17.92 -2.99 -10.63
C ARG A 121 18.30 -4.40 -11.06
N GLY A 122 17.59 -4.93 -12.05
CA GLY A 122 17.99 -6.18 -12.69
C GLY A 122 19.41 -6.02 -13.22
N GLU A 123 20.32 -6.74 -12.58
CA GLU A 123 21.38 -7.47 -13.26
C GLU A 123 20.94 -8.93 -13.36
#